data_AF-A0A251S0F0-F1
#
_entry.id   AF-A0A251S0F0-F1
#
_cell.length_a   1.000
_cell.length_b   1.000
_cell.length_c   1.000
_cell.angle_alpha   90.00
_cell.angle_beta   90.00
_cell.angle_gamma   90.00
#
_symmetry.space_group_name_H-M   'P 1'
#
loop_
_entity.id
_entity.type
_entity.pdbx_description
1 polymer ?
#
loop_
_entity_poly.entity_id
_entity_poly.type
_entity_poly.pdbx_seq_one_letter_code
_entity_poly.pdbx_strand_id
1 'polypeptide(L)'
;MCCRMTCFFKQSFTAADLKDLTAADLKDLVEQYKDVYVEAKGEKFSTDPKKQLELAVNVVFDSWDSPRANKYRSINQITGLKGTVVNIQCMVFGNMGDTSGTGVLFTRNPSTGENKLYGEFLINAQGEDVVAGIRTSQYLVTMETCMPDAYRELVENYEILERHYKDMMDIEFTVQENRLWMLQCRTGTRTGKGAVTIVVEMVNEGLIDTKTAIKWVETQHLDQLLHPQVQSAGLRVGKGSKTGLGCNRHSLVWAGTSWVNR
;
A
#
# COMPACT_ATOMS: atom_id res chain seq x y z
N MET A 1 -9.19 -7.54 15.99
CA MET A 1 -8.45 -7.47 17.26
C MET A 1 -7.65 -6.18 17.37
N CYS A 2 -6.83 -5.79 16.39
CA CYS A 2 -6.02 -4.56 16.43
C CYS A 2 -6.79 -3.25 16.77
N CYS A 3 -7.90 -2.94 16.09
CA CYS A 3 -8.73 -1.75 16.41
C CYS A 3 -9.41 -1.77 17.79
N ARG A 4 -9.67 -2.96 18.36
CA ARG A 4 -10.26 -3.05 19.71
C ARG A 4 -9.22 -2.76 20.79
N MET A 5 -7.95 -3.01 20.46
CA MET A 5 -6.80 -2.85 21.33
C MET A 5 -6.42 -1.37 21.47
N THR A 6 -6.25 -0.64 20.35
CA THR A 6 -5.92 0.79 20.36
C THR A 6 -6.95 1.64 21.11
N CYS A 7 -8.24 1.31 21.05
CA CYS A 7 -9.28 1.99 21.84
C CYS A 7 -9.21 1.67 23.34
N PHE A 8 -8.85 0.44 23.74
CA PHE A 8 -8.70 0.07 25.16
C PHE A 8 -7.46 0.78 25.76
N PHE A 9 -6.39 0.92 24.98
CA PHE A 9 -5.13 1.54 25.41
C PHE A 9 -5.19 3.06 25.64
N LYS A 10 -6.01 3.79 24.88
CA LYS A 10 -6.24 5.24 25.11
C LYS A 10 -6.89 5.55 26.47
N GLN A 11 -7.48 4.56 27.15
CA GLN A 11 -8.14 4.76 28.44
C GLN A 11 -7.20 4.57 29.64
N SER A 12 -6.10 3.83 29.48
CA SER A 12 -5.16 3.52 30.58
C SER A 12 -4.00 4.51 30.71
N PHE A 13 -3.69 5.24 29.64
CA PHE A 13 -2.69 6.32 29.62
C PHE A 13 -3.39 7.64 29.32
N THR A 14 -3.00 8.74 29.97
CA THR A 14 -3.57 10.10 29.76
C THR A 14 -3.21 10.72 28.40
N ALA A 15 -2.87 9.89 27.41
CA ALA A 15 -2.45 10.30 26.07
C ALA A 15 -3.66 10.36 25.12
N ALA A 16 -3.88 11.51 24.49
CA ALA A 16 -4.96 11.69 23.51
C ALA A 16 -4.63 10.98 22.18
N ASP A 17 -3.34 10.88 21.84
CA ASP A 17 -2.85 10.25 20.63
C ASP A 17 -1.64 9.31 20.88
N LEU A 18 -1.45 8.31 20.01
CA LEU A 18 -0.35 7.32 20.13
C LEU A 18 1.04 7.97 20.07
N LYS A 19 1.15 9.16 19.48
CA LYS A 19 2.39 9.92 19.37
C LYS A 19 2.83 10.56 20.69
N ASP A 20 1.92 10.65 21.66
CA ASP A 20 2.19 11.27 22.97
C ASP A 20 2.75 10.26 23.98
N LEU A 21 2.84 8.97 23.61
CA LEU A 21 3.42 7.93 24.45
C LEU A 21 4.93 8.09 24.54
N THR A 22 5.46 8.09 25.75
CA THR A 22 6.90 8.10 26.01
C THR A 22 7.51 6.72 25.78
N ALA A 23 8.83 6.65 25.68
CA ALA A 23 9.54 5.36 25.59
C ALA A 23 9.29 4.45 26.82
N ALA A 24 9.01 5.02 27.99
CA ALA A 24 8.64 4.26 29.18
C ALA A 24 7.24 3.65 29.02
N ASP A 25 6.27 4.43 28.54
CA ASP A 25 4.91 3.95 28.27
C ASP A 25 4.92 2.83 27.22
N LEU A 26 5.73 2.97 26.16
CA LEU A 26 5.90 1.94 25.13
C LEU A 26 6.53 0.66 25.70
N LYS A 27 7.44 0.77 26.67
CA LYS A 27 8.02 -0.40 27.33
C LYS A 27 6.98 -1.17 28.13
N ASP A 28 6.12 -0.47 28.86
CA ASP A 28 5.01 -1.08 29.60
C ASP A 28 3.95 -1.66 28.66
N LEU A 29 3.72 -1.01 27.52
CA LEU A 29 2.82 -1.48 26.46
C LEU A 29 3.27 -2.82 25.88
N VAL A 30 4.58 -3.00 25.66
CA VAL A 30 5.14 -4.25 25.12
C VAL A 30 4.86 -5.44 26.04
N GLU A 31 4.94 -5.26 27.36
CA GLU A 31 4.62 -6.36 28.29
C GLU A 31 3.14 -6.72 28.25
N GLN A 32 2.24 -5.73 28.20
CA GLN A 32 0.80 -5.98 28.05
C GLN A 32 0.47 -6.70 26.72
N TYR A 33 1.19 -6.39 25.64
CA TYR A 33 1.00 -7.08 24.35
C TYR A 33 1.44 -8.55 24.42
N LYS A 34 2.49 -8.86 25.19
CA LYS A 34 2.89 -10.25 25.44
C LYS A 34 1.84 -11.01 26.26
N ASP A 35 1.23 -10.35 27.25
CA ASP A 35 0.16 -10.94 28.06
C ASP A 35 -1.06 -11.31 27.20
N VAL A 36 -1.44 -10.45 26.25
CA VAL A 36 -2.52 -10.78 25.29
C VAL A 36 -2.22 -12.04 24.47
N TYR A 37 -0.95 -12.28 24.13
CA TYR A 37 -0.56 -13.51 23.43
C TYR A 37 -0.79 -14.75 24.31
N VAL A 38 -0.45 -14.65 25.60
CA VAL A 38 -0.71 -15.71 26.60
C VAL A 38 -2.20 -15.94 26.79
N GLU A 39 -3.00 -14.88 26.92
CA GLU A 39 -4.45 -15.01 27.07
C GLU A 39 -5.12 -15.64 25.84
N ALA A 40 -4.66 -15.29 24.64
CA ALA A 40 -5.26 -15.74 23.39
C ALA A 40 -4.82 -17.13 22.95
N LYS A 41 -3.58 -17.54 23.28
CA LYS A 41 -2.97 -18.79 22.79
C LYS A 41 -2.56 -19.77 23.89
N GLY A 42 -2.51 -19.33 25.15
CA GLY A 42 -2.02 -20.14 26.27
C GLY A 42 -0.50 -20.31 26.29
N GLU A 43 0.22 -19.62 25.41
CA GLU A 43 1.67 -19.76 25.22
C GLU A 43 2.35 -18.39 25.31
N LYS A 44 3.64 -18.37 25.68
CA LYS A 44 4.42 -17.13 25.73
C LYS A 44 4.84 -16.71 24.32
N PHE A 45 4.94 -15.40 24.09
CA PHE A 45 5.50 -14.88 22.85
C PHE A 45 6.95 -15.37 22.68
N SER A 46 7.24 -15.99 21.53
CA SER A 46 8.58 -16.55 21.27
C SER A 46 9.61 -15.45 21.09
N THR A 47 10.72 -15.52 21.81
CA THR A 47 11.84 -14.56 21.69
C THR A 47 12.94 -15.02 20.73
N ASP A 48 12.86 -16.25 20.20
CA ASP A 48 13.80 -16.76 19.21
C ASP A 48 13.44 -16.25 17.80
N PRO A 49 14.29 -15.42 17.16
CA PRO A 49 14.01 -14.90 15.82
C PRO A 49 13.86 -16.00 14.77
N LYS A 50 14.55 -17.14 14.93
CA LYS A 50 14.44 -18.25 13.97
C LYS A 50 13.08 -18.92 14.09
N LYS A 51 12.57 -19.10 15.31
CA LYS A 51 11.23 -19.63 15.52
C LYS A 51 10.15 -18.67 14.99
N GLN A 52 10.32 -17.37 15.22
CA GLN A 52 9.40 -16.37 14.64
C GLN A 52 9.38 -16.44 13.12
N LEU A 53 10.56 -16.55 12.48
CA LEU A 53 10.67 -16.68 11.03
C LEU A 53 10.00 -17.95 10.51
N GLU A 54 10.25 -19.10 11.14
CA GLU A 54 9.61 -20.37 10.81
C GLU A 54 8.09 -20.27 10.86
N LEU A 55 7.55 -19.70 11.95
CA LEU A 55 6.12 -19.50 12.12
C LEU A 55 5.54 -18.54 11.07
N ALA A 56 6.24 -17.45 10.76
CA ALA A 56 5.81 -16.49 9.74
C ALA A 56 5.74 -17.13 8.35
N VAL A 57 6.76 -17.92 7.97
CA VAL A 57 6.81 -18.66 6.70
C VAL A 57 5.62 -19.62 6.60
N ASN A 58 5.36 -20.41 7.64
CA ASN A 58 4.26 -21.37 7.66
C ASN A 58 2.90 -20.66 7.52
N VAL A 59 2.68 -19.56 8.24
CA VAL A 59 1.43 -18.79 8.16
C VAL A 59 1.21 -18.20 6.76
N VAL A 60 2.26 -17.77 6.06
CA VAL A 60 2.12 -17.29 4.67
C VAL A 60 1.71 -18.44 3.74
N PHE A 61 2.29 -19.63 3.88
CA PHE A 61 1.86 -20.78 3.09
C PHE A 61 0.42 -21.19 3.40
N ASP A 62 0.02 -21.22 4.67
CA ASP A 62 -1.36 -21.51 5.07
C ASP A 62 -2.34 -20.46 4.54
N SER A 63 -1.92 -19.19 4.45
CA SER A 63 -2.75 -18.09 3.93
C SER A 63 -3.16 -18.29 2.48
N TRP A 64 -2.38 -19.06 1.70
CA TRP A 64 -2.71 -19.42 0.32
C TRP A 64 -4.05 -20.13 0.22
N ASP A 65 -4.39 -20.98 1.19
CA ASP A 65 -5.64 -21.76 1.21
C ASP A 65 -6.74 -21.11 2.06
N SER A 66 -6.57 -19.83 2.42
CA SER A 66 -7.60 -19.11 3.17
C SER A 66 -8.92 -19.02 2.38
N PRO A 67 -10.09 -19.04 3.05
CA PRO A 67 -11.39 -18.91 2.38
C PRO A 67 -11.49 -17.68 1.48
N ARG A 68 -10.86 -16.57 1.91
CA ARG A 68 -10.78 -15.33 1.12
C ARG A 68 -9.96 -15.50 -0.15
N ALA A 69 -8.78 -16.13 -0.08
CA ALA A 69 -7.94 -16.38 -1.24
C ALA A 69 -8.59 -17.35 -2.23
N ASN A 70 -9.20 -18.43 -1.72
CA ASN A 70 -9.97 -19.38 -2.53
C ASN A 70 -11.12 -18.71 -3.27
N LYS A 71 -11.90 -17.86 -2.58
CA LYS A 71 -13.00 -17.12 -3.20
C LYS A 71 -12.51 -16.13 -4.26
N TYR A 72 -11.39 -15.43 -3.99
CA TYR A 72 -10.79 -14.52 -4.96
C TYR A 72 -10.35 -15.24 -6.24
N ARG A 73 -9.64 -16.37 -6.12
CA ARG A 73 -9.24 -17.19 -7.29
C ARG A 73 -10.45 -17.71 -8.07
N SER A 74 -11.51 -18.13 -7.37
CA SER A 74 -12.74 -18.60 -8.00
C SER A 74 -13.47 -17.50 -8.78
N ILE A 75 -13.63 -16.30 -8.20
CA ILE A 75 -14.31 -15.17 -8.87
C ILE A 75 -13.52 -14.71 -10.10
N ASN A 76 -12.19 -14.63 -9.99
CA ASN A 76 -11.31 -14.20 -11.08
C ASN A 76 -10.89 -15.34 -12.03
N GLN A 77 -11.45 -16.55 -11.85
CA GLN A 77 -11.18 -17.72 -12.69
C GLN A 77 -9.70 -18.09 -12.82
N ILE A 78 -8.92 -17.83 -11.76
CA ILE A 78 -7.48 -18.11 -11.74
C ILE A 78 -7.26 -19.59 -11.45
N THR A 79 -6.71 -20.31 -12.42
CA THR A 79 -6.39 -21.74 -12.33
C THR A 79 -4.92 -22.01 -12.64
N GLY A 80 -4.39 -23.16 -12.19
CA GLY A 80 -3.02 -23.59 -12.52
C GLY A 80 -1.89 -23.03 -11.63
N LEU A 81 -2.16 -22.06 -10.77
CA LEU A 81 -1.17 -21.59 -9.78
C LEU A 81 -0.93 -22.64 -8.70
N LYS A 82 0.34 -22.91 -8.38
CA LYS A 82 0.74 -23.94 -7.41
C LYS A 82 0.72 -23.47 -5.96
N GLY A 83 0.87 -22.18 -5.71
CA GLY A 83 1.07 -21.65 -4.36
C GLY A 83 1.46 -20.17 -4.34
N THR A 84 1.78 -19.70 -3.14
CA THR A 84 2.42 -18.39 -2.91
C THR A 84 3.92 -18.56 -2.62
N VAL A 85 4.67 -17.46 -2.73
CA VAL A 85 6.07 -17.37 -2.32
C VAL A 85 6.20 -16.58 -1.02
N VAL A 86 7.33 -16.74 -0.32
CA VAL A 86 7.67 -15.95 0.86
C VAL A 86 8.93 -15.15 0.55
N ASN A 87 8.85 -13.82 0.68
CA ASN A 87 9.99 -12.93 0.53
C ASN A 87 10.54 -12.59 1.92
N ILE A 88 11.81 -12.94 2.16
CA ILE A 88 12.53 -12.59 3.39
C ILE A 88 13.56 -11.53 3.01
N GLN A 89 13.42 -10.33 3.57
CA GLN A 89 14.20 -9.16 3.20
C GLN A 89 14.85 -8.53 4.44
N CYS A 90 16.01 -7.91 4.26
CA CYS A 90 16.61 -7.09 5.30
C CYS A 90 15.74 -5.84 5.56
N MET A 91 15.53 -5.50 6.83
CA MET A 91 14.73 -4.34 7.22
C MET A 91 15.47 -3.04 6.96
N VAL A 92 14.71 -2.04 6.50
CA VAL A 92 15.10 -0.64 6.40
C VAL A 92 14.03 0.18 7.14
N PHE A 93 14.43 1.23 7.85
CA PHE A 93 13.58 1.96 8.79
C PHE A 93 13.33 3.40 8.32
N GLY A 94 12.10 3.68 7.89
CA GLY A 94 11.64 5.04 7.56
C GLY A 94 11.27 5.90 8.78
N ASN A 95 11.35 5.35 9.99
CA ASN A 95 10.92 5.95 11.25
C ASN A 95 12.09 6.26 12.20
N MET A 96 13.28 6.51 11.67
CA MET A 96 14.48 6.89 12.45
C MET A 96 14.65 8.42 12.60
N GLY A 97 13.56 9.18 12.52
CA GLY A 97 13.59 10.65 12.61
C GLY A 97 13.35 11.35 11.27
N ASP A 98 13.62 12.65 11.23
CA ASP A 98 13.17 13.54 10.15
C ASP A 98 14.00 13.42 8.85
N THR A 99 15.12 12.71 8.91
CA THR A 99 15.95 12.31 7.75
C THR A 99 15.58 10.93 7.20
N SER A 100 14.49 10.35 7.70
CA SER A 100 13.96 9.06 7.26
C SER A 100 12.49 9.18 6.88
N GLY A 101 12.03 8.30 6.00
CA GLY A 101 10.63 8.27 5.58
C GLY A 101 10.32 7.10 4.66
N THR A 102 9.05 6.94 4.34
CA THR A 102 8.57 5.89 3.43
C THR A 102 7.62 6.50 2.40
N GLY A 103 7.59 5.93 1.21
CA GLY A 103 6.69 6.41 0.17
C GLY A 103 6.26 5.34 -0.82
N VAL A 104 5.18 5.65 -1.52
CA VAL A 104 4.64 4.88 -2.63
C VAL A 104 4.40 5.83 -3.79
N LEU A 105 4.80 5.45 -5.00
CA LEU A 105 4.56 6.26 -6.19
C LEU A 105 4.24 5.43 -7.42
N PHE A 106 3.51 6.05 -8.32
CA PHE A 106 3.36 5.65 -9.71
C PHE A 106 4.23 6.57 -10.57
N THR A 107 4.93 6.00 -11.56
CA THR A 107 5.80 6.80 -12.44
C THR A 107 5.01 7.76 -13.33
N ARG A 108 3.76 7.41 -13.65
CA ARG A 108 2.77 8.28 -14.29
C ARG A 108 1.47 8.25 -13.53
N ASN A 109 0.60 9.24 -13.73
CA ASN A 109 -0.68 9.30 -13.03
C ASN A 109 -1.60 8.12 -13.43
N PRO A 110 -1.98 7.22 -12.50
CA PRO A 110 -2.75 6.01 -12.84
C PRO A 110 -4.19 6.31 -13.26
N SER A 111 -4.71 7.52 -12.98
CA SER A 111 -6.06 7.95 -13.33
C SER A 111 -6.15 8.67 -14.66
N THR A 112 -5.24 9.61 -14.93
CA THR A 112 -5.26 10.46 -16.14
C THR A 112 -4.31 9.98 -17.22
N GLY A 113 -3.24 9.29 -16.82
CA GLY A 113 -2.11 8.89 -17.65
C GLY A 113 -1.05 9.98 -17.85
N GLU A 114 -1.19 11.14 -17.21
CA GLU A 114 -0.20 12.23 -17.27
C GLU A 114 1.20 11.75 -16.86
N ASN A 115 2.21 12.05 -17.68
CA ASN A 115 3.61 11.77 -17.40
C ASN A 115 4.18 12.68 -16.29
N LYS A 116 3.76 12.41 -15.06
CA LYS A 116 4.22 13.06 -13.84
C LYS A 116 4.18 12.05 -12.70
N LEU A 117 5.23 12.04 -11.88
CA LEU A 117 5.28 11.24 -10.66
C LEU A 117 4.05 11.52 -9.80
N TYR A 118 3.34 10.45 -9.48
CA TYR A 118 2.11 10.50 -8.70
C TYR A 118 2.26 9.61 -7.48
N GLY A 119 2.42 10.22 -6.32
CA GLY A 119 2.68 9.45 -5.12
C GLY A 119 2.66 10.26 -3.85
N GLU A 120 2.95 9.53 -2.79
CA GLU A 120 2.73 9.89 -1.41
C GLU A 120 3.98 9.55 -0.60
N PHE A 121 4.39 10.45 0.30
CA PHE A 121 5.57 10.30 1.15
C PHE A 121 5.26 10.73 2.58
N LEU A 122 5.73 9.95 3.55
CA LEU A 122 5.62 10.22 4.97
C LEU A 122 7.00 10.25 5.61
N ILE A 123 7.35 11.39 6.22
CA ILE A 123 8.56 11.55 7.03
C ILE A 123 8.35 10.87 8.39
N ASN A 124 9.41 10.24 8.88
CA ASN A 124 9.47 9.58 10.19
C ASN A 124 8.27 8.62 10.40
N ALA A 125 8.13 7.67 9.49
CA ALA A 125 7.01 6.73 9.39
C ALA A 125 7.43 5.41 8.74
N GLN A 126 6.65 4.34 8.95
CA GLN A 126 6.83 3.05 8.26
C GLN A 126 5.69 2.78 7.27
N GLY A 127 5.88 1.84 6.35
CA GLY A 127 4.91 1.54 5.29
C GLY A 127 3.49 1.25 5.79
N GLU A 128 3.36 0.69 6.99
CA GLU A 128 2.06 0.48 7.65
C GLU A 128 1.29 1.80 7.85
N ASP A 129 1.98 2.90 8.19
CA ASP A 129 1.35 4.22 8.40
C ASP A 129 0.76 4.79 7.10
N VAL A 130 1.39 4.47 5.96
CA VAL A 130 0.90 4.86 4.63
C VAL A 130 -0.39 4.10 4.31
N VAL A 131 -0.40 2.79 4.54
CA VAL A 131 -1.58 1.94 4.24
C VAL A 131 -2.74 2.22 5.20
N ALA A 132 -2.45 2.48 6.47
CA ALA A 132 -3.47 2.72 7.49
C ALA A 132 -4.17 4.08 7.32
N GLY A 133 -3.56 5.02 6.58
CA GLY A 133 -4.14 6.36 6.34
C GLY A 133 -4.33 7.20 7.60
N ILE A 134 -3.61 6.86 8.68
CA ILE A 134 -3.69 7.54 9.98
C ILE A 134 -3.01 8.93 9.91
N ARG A 135 -1.98 9.05 9.08
CA ARG A 135 -1.27 10.32 8.82
C ARG A 135 -1.72 10.90 7.49
N THR A 136 -1.90 12.22 7.45
CA THR A 136 -2.12 12.94 6.20
C THR A 136 -0.86 12.83 5.35
N SER A 137 -0.99 12.11 4.24
CA SER A 137 0.09 11.92 3.31
C SER A 137 0.54 13.22 2.67
N GLN A 138 1.84 13.39 2.51
CA GLN A 138 2.41 14.54 1.83
C GLN A 138 2.72 14.15 0.38
N TYR A 139 2.61 15.13 -0.52
CA TYR A 139 3.01 14.92 -1.91
C TYR A 139 4.53 14.70 -2.00
N LEU A 140 4.98 13.99 -3.03
CA LEU A 140 6.40 13.72 -3.29
C LEU A 140 7.29 15.00 -3.31
N VAL A 141 6.72 16.16 -3.59
CA VAL A 141 7.44 17.45 -3.54
C VAL A 141 8.01 17.76 -2.15
N THR A 142 7.41 17.25 -1.06
CA THR A 142 7.99 17.38 0.28
C THR A 142 9.34 16.65 0.36
N MET A 143 9.44 15.47 -0.25
CA MET A 143 10.68 14.68 -0.24
C MET A 143 11.82 15.44 -0.92
N GLU A 144 11.54 16.12 -2.03
CA GLU A 144 12.51 16.95 -2.75
C GLU A 144 13.10 18.06 -1.85
N THR A 145 12.29 18.61 -0.93
CA THR A 145 12.74 19.66 -0.02
C THR A 145 13.52 19.08 1.17
N CYS A 146 13.03 18.01 1.79
CA CYS A 146 13.59 17.48 3.03
C CYS A 146 14.78 16.54 2.80
N MET A 147 14.81 15.82 1.68
CA MET A 147 15.79 14.78 1.35
C MET A 147 16.18 14.85 -0.15
N PRO A 148 16.78 15.97 -0.61
CA PRO A 148 16.99 16.24 -2.03
C PRO A 148 17.88 15.20 -2.74
N ASP A 149 18.89 14.66 -2.05
CA ASP A 149 19.78 13.64 -2.63
C ASP A 149 19.03 12.32 -2.87
N ALA A 150 18.26 11.85 -1.89
CA ALA A 150 17.43 10.66 -2.02
C ALA A 150 16.33 10.86 -3.08
N TYR A 151 15.77 12.06 -3.21
CA TYR A 151 14.78 12.37 -4.24
C TYR A 151 15.40 12.31 -5.64
N ARG A 152 16.61 12.83 -5.83
CA ARG A 152 17.34 12.74 -7.10
C ARG A 152 17.61 11.29 -7.49
N GLU A 153 18.08 10.49 -6.53
CA GLU A 153 18.30 9.06 -6.75
C GLU A 153 16.99 8.31 -7.08
N LEU A 154 15.88 8.70 -6.45
CA LEU A 154 14.55 8.16 -6.76
C LEU A 154 14.12 8.50 -8.18
N VAL A 155 14.39 9.74 -8.62
CA VAL A 155 14.13 10.19 -10.00
C VAL A 155 14.91 9.35 -11.00
N GLU A 156 16.21 9.16 -10.77
CA GLU A 156 17.06 8.33 -11.62
C GLU A 156 16.59 6.86 -11.65
N ASN A 157 16.24 6.31 -10.48
CA ASN A 157 15.78 4.92 -10.37
C ASN A 157 14.46 4.66 -11.09
N TYR A 158 13.49 5.57 -11.04
CA TYR A 158 12.23 5.34 -11.76
C TYR A 158 12.44 5.38 -13.27
N GLU A 159 13.30 6.26 -13.79
CA GLU A 159 13.59 6.32 -15.24
C GLU A 159 14.23 5.01 -15.72
N ILE A 160 15.11 4.42 -14.90
CA ILE A 160 15.71 3.11 -15.16
C ILE A 160 14.61 2.04 -15.21
N LEU A 161 13.71 2.02 -14.21
CA LEU A 161 12.64 1.03 -14.12
C LEU A 161 11.66 1.13 -15.28
N GLU A 162 11.18 2.33 -15.61
CA GLU A 162 10.26 2.55 -16.72
C GLU A 162 10.88 2.18 -18.07
N ARG A 163 12.17 2.49 -18.28
CA ARG A 163 12.89 2.08 -19.49
C ARG A 163 13.15 0.59 -19.58
N HIS A 164 13.43 -0.05 -18.44
CA HIS A 164 13.70 -1.48 -18.37
C HIS A 164 12.43 -2.31 -18.59
N TYR A 165 11.37 -2.00 -17.85
CA TYR A 165 10.10 -2.72 -17.92
C TYR A 165 9.22 -2.27 -19.08
N LYS A 166 9.51 -1.10 -19.66
CA LYS A 166 8.77 -0.51 -20.78
C LYS A 166 7.29 -0.29 -20.46
N ASP A 167 7.02 0.09 -19.22
CA ASP A 167 5.68 0.33 -18.71
C ASP A 167 5.70 1.24 -17.47
N MET A 168 4.53 1.76 -17.10
CA MET A 168 4.34 2.56 -15.89
C MET A 168 4.45 1.66 -14.66
N MET A 169 5.26 2.10 -13.69
CA MET A 169 5.59 1.31 -12.50
C MET A 169 4.93 1.89 -11.25
N ASP A 170 4.47 1.00 -10.39
CA ASP A 170 4.07 1.23 -9.00
C ASP A 170 5.23 0.78 -8.10
N ILE A 171 5.78 1.73 -7.35
CA ILE A 171 7.05 1.64 -6.64
C ILE A 171 6.83 1.94 -5.17
N GLU A 172 7.35 1.07 -4.31
CA GLU A 172 7.46 1.31 -2.87
C GLU A 172 8.92 1.51 -2.50
N PHE A 173 9.21 2.53 -1.70
CA PHE A 173 10.56 2.89 -1.30
C PHE A 173 10.62 3.38 0.14
N THR A 174 11.80 3.32 0.73
CA THR A 174 12.09 3.88 2.05
C THR A 174 13.39 4.66 2.00
N VAL A 175 13.43 5.79 2.69
CA VAL A 175 14.65 6.52 2.99
C VAL A 175 14.99 6.27 4.45
N GLN A 176 16.20 5.78 4.71
CA GLN A 176 16.73 5.64 6.06
C GLN A 176 17.97 6.53 6.16
N GLU A 177 17.90 7.55 7.01
CA GLU A 177 19.00 8.50 7.25
C GLU A 177 19.60 9.05 5.95
N ASN A 178 18.76 9.64 5.10
CA ASN A 178 19.08 10.18 3.77
C ASN A 178 19.52 9.15 2.70
N ARG A 179 19.53 7.85 3.00
CA ARG A 179 19.81 6.81 2.00
C ARG A 179 18.53 6.20 1.45
N LEU A 180 18.37 6.20 0.13
CA LEU A 180 17.24 5.58 -0.56
C LEU A 180 17.37 4.06 -0.62
N TRP A 181 16.24 3.37 -0.48
CA TRP A 181 16.09 1.94 -0.67
C TRP A 181 14.81 1.66 -1.46
N MET A 182 14.95 0.96 -2.59
CA MET A 182 13.83 0.49 -3.40
C MET A 182 13.35 -0.86 -2.85
N LEU A 183 12.08 -0.95 -2.45
CA LEU A 183 11.55 -2.13 -1.75
C LEU A 183 10.70 -3.01 -2.65
N GLN A 184 9.81 -2.41 -3.43
CA GLN A 184 8.93 -3.12 -4.36
C GLN A 184 8.79 -2.32 -5.65
N CYS A 185 8.69 -3.04 -6.76
CA CYS A 185 8.35 -2.47 -8.05
C CYS A 185 7.47 -3.47 -8.81
N ARG A 186 6.37 -2.99 -9.36
CA ARG A 186 5.46 -3.79 -10.20
C ARG A 186 4.82 -2.91 -11.26
N THR A 187 4.24 -3.54 -12.27
CA THR A 187 3.36 -2.84 -13.22
C THR A 187 2.24 -2.13 -12.47
N GLY A 188 2.14 -0.81 -12.66
CA GLY A 188 1.16 -0.02 -11.94
C GLY A 188 -0.25 -0.23 -12.44
N THR A 189 -1.18 -0.44 -11.51
CA THR A 189 -2.61 -0.51 -11.82
C THR A 189 -3.11 0.86 -12.28
N ARG A 190 -4.04 0.89 -13.24
CA ARG A 190 -4.46 2.12 -13.92
C ARG A 190 -5.89 2.04 -14.44
N THR A 191 -6.50 3.19 -14.69
CA THR A 191 -7.82 3.27 -15.33
C THR A 191 -7.72 3.04 -16.83
N GLY A 192 -8.84 2.79 -17.50
CA GLY A 192 -8.87 2.68 -18.97
C GLY A 192 -8.34 3.93 -19.68
N LYS A 193 -8.69 5.12 -19.18
CA LYS A 193 -8.16 6.39 -19.68
C LYS A 193 -6.64 6.47 -19.47
N GLY A 194 -6.17 6.15 -18.26
CA GLY A 194 -4.75 6.15 -17.94
C GLY A 194 -3.96 5.19 -18.84
N ALA A 195 -4.46 3.96 -19.03
CA ALA A 195 -3.82 2.96 -19.89
C ALA A 195 -3.60 3.48 -21.32
N VAL A 196 -4.64 4.02 -21.95
CA VAL A 196 -4.55 4.53 -23.34
C VAL A 196 -3.60 5.71 -23.46
N THR A 197 -3.70 6.70 -22.56
CA THR A 197 -2.80 7.87 -22.59
C THR A 197 -1.34 7.43 -22.44
N ILE A 198 -1.04 6.58 -21.45
CA ILE A 198 0.32 6.12 -21.14
C ILE A 198 0.95 5.42 -22.34
N VAL A 199 0.26 4.45 -22.95
CA VAL A 199 0.84 3.70 -24.08
C VAL A 199 1.05 4.58 -25.31
N VAL A 200 0.17 5.57 -25.55
CA VAL A 200 0.33 6.52 -26.66
C VAL A 200 1.54 7.42 -26.43
N GLU A 201 1.70 7.96 -25.23
CA GLU A 201 2.87 8.77 -24.86
C GLU A 201 4.17 7.95 -24.98
N MET A 202 4.20 6.72 -24.47
CA MET A 202 5.38 5.85 -24.56
C MET A 202 5.76 5.49 -26.00
N VAL A 203 4.79 5.39 -26.92
CA VAL A 203 5.08 5.23 -28.36
C VAL A 203 5.68 6.51 -28.94
N ASN A 204 5.13 7.68 -28.59
CA ASN A 204 5.64 8.97 -29.05
C ASN A 204 7.05 9.27 -28.53
N GLU A 205 7.35 8.84 -27.31
CA GLU A 205 8.69 8.89 -26.68
C GLU A 205 9.67 7.86 -27.27
N GLY A 206 9.19 6.92 -28.09
CA GLY A 206 10.00 5.85 -28.68
C GLY A 206 10.39 4.74 -27.70
N LEU A 207 9.73 4.66 -26.53
CA LEU A 207 10.00 3.66 -25.49
C LEU A 207 9.50 2.26 -25.89
N ILE A 208 8.33 2.23 -26.56
CA ILE A 208 7.67 1.03 -27.05
C ILE A 208 7.21 1.19 -28.51
N ASP A 209 7.04 0.07 -29.21
CA ASP A 209 6.42 0.05 -30.54
C ASP A 209 4.89 -0.08 -30.45
N THR A 210 4.20 0.20 -31.55
CA THR A 210 2.73 0.14 -31.62
C THR A 210 2.19 -1.27 -31.35
N LYS A 211 2.95 -2.32 -31.71
CA LYS A 211 2.56 -3.71 -31.44
C LYS A 211 2.56 -4.03 -29.95
N THR A 212 3.57 -3.53 -29.23
CA THR A 212 3.64 -3.63 -27.77
C THR A 212 2.51 -2.83 -27.14
N ALA A 213 2.29 -1.58 -27.56
CA ALA A 213 1.24 -0.71 -27.03
C ALA A 213 -0.16 -1.36 -27.03
N ILE A 214 -0.52 -2.06 -28.11
CA ILE A 214 -1.82 -2.76 -28.21
C ILE A 214 -1.98 -3.84 -27.13
N LYS A 215 -0.90 -4.50 -26.71
CA LYS A 215 -0.95 -5.57 -25.68
C LYS A 215 -1.12 -5.03 -24.26
N TRP A 216 -0.65 -3.82 -24.00
CA TRP A 216 -0.73 -3.20 -22.67
C TRP A 216 -2.10 -2.58 -22.36
N VAL A 217 -2.96 -2.44 -23.37
CA VAL A 217 -4.36 -2.03 -23.18
C VAL A 217 -5.25 -3.27 -23.14
N GLU A 218 -5.51 -3.77 -21.92
CA GLU A 218 -6.46 -4.85 -21.71
C GLU A 218 -7.88 -4.51 -22.20
N THR A 219 -8.66 -5.53 -22.57
CA THR A 219 -10.04 -5.36 -23.04
C THR A 219 -10.93 -4.66 -21.99
N GLN A 220 -10.69 -4.92 -20.71
CA GLN A 220 -11.41 -4.29 -19.60
C GLN A 220 -11.14 -2.78 -19.49
N HIS A 221 -9.95 -2.32 -19.89
CA HIS A 221 -9.63 -0.90 -19.96
C HIS A 221 -10.50 -0.18 -21.01
N LEU A 222 -10.74 -0.84 -22.15
CA LEU A 222 -11.59 -0.28 -23.20
C LEU A 222 -13.06 -0.25 -22.79
N ASP A 223 -13.55 -1.28 -22.11
CA ASP A 223 -14.92 -1.34 -21.60
C ASP A 223 -15.24 -0.15 -20.69
N GLN A 224 -14.30 0.23 -19.80
CA GLN A 224 -14.45 1.44 -18.95
C GLN A 224 -14.64 2.73 -19.75
N LEU A 225 -14.06 2.83 -20.95
CA LEU A 225 -14.19 4.00 -21.83
C LEU A 225 -15.51 3.99 -22.62
N LEU A 226 -16.13 2.82 -22.79
CA LEU A 226 -17.39 2.65 -23.51
C LEU A 226 -18.62 2.83 -22.62
N HIS A 227 -18.47 2.73 -21.30
CA HIS A 227 -19.56 2.93 -20.33
C HIS A 227 -19.57 4.34 -19.72
N PRO A 228 -20.77 4.90 -19.43
CA PRO A 228 -20.90 6.19 -18.75
C PRO A 228 -20.15 6.24 -17.42
N GLN A 229 -19.21 7.18 -17.30
CA GLN A 229 -18.49 7.47 -16.07
C GLN A 229 -19.14 8.64 -15.34
N VAL A 230 -19.19 8.60 -14.01
CA VAL A 230 -19.75 9.73 -13.24
C VAL A 230 -18.74 10.86 -13.14
N GLN A 231 -19.07 11.99 -13.76
CA GLN A 231 -18.35 13.26 -13.57
C GLN A 231 -18.59 13.80 -12.16
N SER A 232 -17.53 14.21 -11.49
CA SER A 232 -17.56 14.74 -10.13
C SER A 232 -18.07 16.19 -10.03
N ALA A 233 -19.12 16.55 -10.79
CA ALA A 233 -19.71 17.89 -10.85
C ALA A 233 -21.05 18.02 -10.10
N GLY A 234 -21.53 16.95 -9.45
CA GLY A 234 -22.72 16.99 -8.59
C GLY A 234 -22.45 17.59 -7.19
N LEU A 235 -23.53 17.87 -6.45
CA LEU A 235 -23.51 18.37 -5.07
C LEU A 235 -22.61 17.48 -4.19
N ARG A 236 -21.40 17.95 -3.90
CA ARG A 236 -20.46 17.27 -2.98
C ARG A 236 -20.91 17.54 -1.54
N VAL A 237 -21.60 16.57 -0.95
CA VAL A 237 -22.05 16.64 0.46
C VAL A 237 -20.96 16.15 1.43
N GLY A 238 -19.83 15.64 0.93
CA GLY A 238 -18.67 15.23 1.73
C GLY A 238 -17.49 14.79 0.87
N LYS A 239 -16.27 14.82 1.43
CA LYS A 239 -15.03 14.36 0.79
C LYS A 239 -14.38 13.29 1.68
N GLY A 240 -14.44 12.04 1.24
CA GLY A 240 -13.71 10.93 1.87
C GLY A 240 -12.42 10.59 1.11
N SER A 241 -11.50 9.87 1.74
CA SER A 241 -10.35 9.30 1.05
C SER A 241 -10.82 8.26 0.01
N LYS A 242 -10.22 8.24 -1.18
CA LYS A 242 -10.61 7.32 -2.26
C LYS A 242 -10.08 5.92 -1.93
N THR A 243 -10.96 5.00 -1.53
CA THR A 243 -10.60 3.60 -1.22
C THR A 243 -11.08 2.59 -2.28
N GLY A 244 -11.49 3.03 -3.47
CA GLY A 244 -11.89 2.14 -4.56
C GLY A 244 -12.13 2.83 -5.92
N LEU A 245 -12.18 2.03 -6.98
CA LEU A 245 -12.52 2.44 -8.36
C LEU A 245 -13.95 2.00 -8.69
N GLY A 246 -14.84 2.94 -8.97
CA GLY A 246 -16.21 2.66 -9.41
C GLY A 246 -17.21 3.72 -8.94
N CYS A 247 -18.31 3.86 -9.68
CA CYS A 247 -19.45 4.67 -9.27
C CYS A 247 -20.65 3.77 -9.02
N ASN A 248 -21.23 3.90 -7.82
CA ASN A 248 -22.29 3.06 -7.32
C ASN A 248 -23.47 3.94 -6.88
N ARG A 249 -24.66 3.73 -7.44
CA ARG A 249 -25.92 4.30 -6.95
C ARG A 249 -26.66 3.25 -6.12
N HIS A 250 -26.71 3.42 -4.81
CA HIS A 250 -27.38 2.48 -3.89
C HIS A 250 -28.13 3.24 -2.80
N SER A 251 -29.18 2.60 -2.27
CA SER A 251 -29.78 2.98 -0.99
C SER A 251 -28.77 2.71 0.13
N LEU A 252 -28.58 3.65 1.07
CA LEU A 252 -27.75 3.40 2.24
C LEU A 252 -28.38 2.28 3.09
N VAL A 253 -27.62 1.23 3.37
CA VAL A 253 -27.97 0.17 4.31
C VAL A 253 -26.87 0.10 5.36
N TRP A 254 -27.25 0.29 6.62
CA TRP A 254 -26.37 0.00 7.76
C TRP A 254 -26.70 -1.40 8.27
N ALA A 255 -25.84 -2.37 7.96
CA ALA A 255 -25.93 -3.72 8.51
C ALA A 255 -24.57 -4.11 9.08
N GLY A 256 -24.39 -3.92 10.39
CA GLY A 256 -23.35 -4.62 11.15
C GLY A 256 -23.94 -5.94 11.63
N THR A 257 -23.51 -7.06 11.07
CA THR A 257 -23.81 -8.36 11.68
C THR A 257 -23.00 -8.46 12.97
N SER A 258 -23.66 -8.20 14.10
CA SER A 258 -23.14 -8.56 15.41
C SER A 258 -23.14 -10.07 15.52
N TRP A 259 -21.97 -10.69 15.38
CA TRP A 259 -21.76 -12.03 15.90
C TRP A 259 -21.62 -11.92 17.43
N VAL A 260 -22.77 -11.86 18.11
CA VAL A 260 -22.87 -12.25 19.51
C VAL A 260 -23.08 -13.75 19.50
N ASN A 261 -22.01 -14.52 19.71
CA ASN A 261 -22.16 -15.89 20.18
C ASN A 261 -22.41 -15.85 21.69
N ARG A 262 -23.40 -16.65 22.09
CA ARG A 262 -23.84 -16.90 23.47
C ARG A 262 -22.70 -17.29 24.40
#